data_AF-A0A835HZS1-F1
#
_entry.id   AF-A0A835HZS1-F1
#
_cell.length_a   1.000
_cell.length_b   1.000
_cell.length_c   1.000
_cell.angle_alpha   90.00
_cell.angle_beta   90.00
_cell.angle_gamma   90.00
#
_symmetry.space_group_name_H-M   'P 1'
#
loop_
_entity.id
_entity.type
_entity.pdbx_description
1 polymer ?
#
loop_
_entity_poly.entity_id
_entity_poly.type
_entity_poly.pdbx_seq_one_letter_code
_entity_poly.pdbx_strand_id
1 'polypeptide(L)' 'MEPFLQMIPNAETCSKHFRAGTEGVFKEHFGSKIMDELFDRFTKKIEESAILSEGQVTPNELFVILKRKISN' A
#
# COMPACT_ATOMS: atom_id res chain seq x y z
N MET A 1 -23.16 -9.64 -6.16
CA MET A 1 -21.75 -9.30 -6.40
C MET A 1 -21.04 -9.82 -5.17
N GLU A 2 -20.36 -10.96 -5.30
CA GLU A 2 -19.64 -11.58 -4.18
C GLU A 2 -18.78 -10.52 -3.50
N PRO A 3 -18.82 -10.40 -2.15
CA PRO A 3 -17.92 -9.50 -1.47
C PRO A 3 -16.52 -9.96 -1.87
N PHE A 4 -15.76 -9.09 -2.52
CA PHE A 4 -14.35 -9.31 -2.78
C PHE A 4 -13.78 -9.85 -1.48
N LEU A 5 -13.41 -11.14 -1.46
CA LEU A 5 -12.76 -11.75 -0.33
C LEU A 5 -11.45 -10.96 -0.20
N GLN A 6 -11.47 -9.92 0.61
CA GLN A 6 -10.28 -9.19 1.02
C GLN A 6 -9.53 -10.15 1.93
N MET A 7 -8.79 -11.05 1.29
CA MET A 7 -7.73 -11.78 1.96
C MET A 7 -6.80 -10.72 2.51
N ILE A 8 -6.76 -10.60 3.83
CA ILE A 8 -5.80 -9.76 4.52
C ILE A 8 -4.41 -10.20 4.03
N PRO A 9 -3.67 -9.35 3.30
CA PRO A 9 -2.35 -9.74 2.81
C PRO A 9 -1.42 -9.92 4.01
N ASN A 10 -0.43 -10.79 3.89
CA ASN A 10 0.63 -10.87 4.90
C ASN A 10 1.55 -9.63 4.81
N ALA A 11 2.39 -9.45 5.83
CA ALA A 11 3.29 -8.29 5.92
C ALA A 11 4.24 -8.18 4.73
N GLU A 12 4.78 -9.30 4.24
CA GLU A 12 5.66 -9.34 3.07
C GLU A 12 4.95 -8.83 1.81
N THR A 13 3.71 -9.27 1.57
CA THR A 13 2.91 -8.84 0.43
C THR A 13 2.62 -7.34 0.51
N CYS A 14 2.19 -6.85 1.68
CA CYS A 14 1.95 -5.43 1.93
C CYS A 14 3.22 -4.60 1.68
N SER A 15 4.37 -5.05 2.21
CA SER A 15 5.66 -4.40 2.06
C SER A 15 6.11 -4.32 0.60
N LYS A 16 5.98 -5.41 -0.17
CA LYS A 16 6.32 -5.43 -1.60
C LYS A 16 5.45 -4.48 -2.42
N HIS A 17 4.14 -4.44 -2.15
CA HIS A 17 3.24 -3.48 -2.81
C HIS A 17 3.64 -2.04 -2.51
N PHE A 18 3.90 -1.73 -1.24
CA PHE A 18 4.34 -0.39 -0.84
C PHE A 18 5.69 -0.03 -1.47
N ARG A 19 6.66 -0.97 -1.48
CA ARG A 19 7.97 -0.80 -2.13
C ARG A 19 7.84 -0.49 -3.61
N ALA A 20 7.04 -1.26 -4.35
CA ALA A 20 6.83 -1.04 -5.78
C ALA A 20 6.29 0.36 -6.09
N GLY A 21 5.43 0.92 -5.23
CA GLY A 21 4.87 2.27 -5.41
C GLY A 21 5.77 3.42 -4.93
N THR A 22 6.67 3.18 -3.98
CA THR A 22 7.38 4.27 -3.24
C THR A 22 8.90 4.25 -3.35
N GLU A 23 9.52 3.13 -3.75
CA GLU A 23 10.98 3.00 -3.76
C GLU A 23 11.66 4.05 -4.64
N GLY A 24 11.05 4.43 -5.77
CA GLY A 24 11.58 5.50 -6.63
C GLY A 24 11.74 6.83 -5.88
N VAL A 25 10.69 7.25 -5.16
CA VAL A 25 10.68 8.50 -4.37
C VAL A 25 11.71 8.43 -3.23
N PHE A 26 11.81 7.29 -2.54
CA PHE A 26 12.78 7.13 -1.45
C PHE A 26 14.22 7.08 -1.95
N LYS A 27 14.49 6.49 -3.13
CA LYS A 27 15.80 6.52 -3.76
C LYS A 27 16.24 7.93 -4.11
N GLU A 28 15.34 8.76 -4.64
CA GLU A 28 15.65 10.15 -4.98
C GLU A 28 16.02 10.97 -3.75
N HIS A 29 15.36 10.73 -2.61
CA HIS A 29 15.58 11.52 -1.39
C HIS A 29 16.73 11.01 -0.52
N PHE A 30 16.84 9.69 -0.34
CA PHE A 30 17.78 9.07 0.61
C PHE A 30 18.95 8.32 -0.06
N GLY A 31 18.91 8.17 -1.39
CA GLY A 31 19.86 7.36 -2.15
C GLY A 31 19.51 5.87 -2.13
N SER A 32 20.16 5.10 -3.01
CA SER A 32 19.83 3.68 -3.23
C SER A 32 20.39 2.72 -2.19
N LYS A 33 21.46 3.12 -1.47
CA LYS A 33 22.23 2.21 -0.60
C LYS A 33 21.44 1.66 0.59
N ILE A 34 20.37 2.33 1.01
CA ILE A 34 19.61 1.96 2.21
C ILE A 34 18.29 1.24 1.91
N MET A 35 17.92 1.05 0.65
CA MET A 35 16.56 0.63 0.29
C MET A 35 16.22 -0.76 0.83
N ASP A 36 17.13 -1.72 0.70
CA ASP A 36 16.87 -3.09 1.18
C ASP A 36 16.69 -3.12 2.71
N GLU A 37 17.59 -2.49 3.45
CA GLU A 37 17.47 -2.37 4.92
C GLU A 37 16.19 -1.64 5.34
N LEU A 38 15.81 -0.57 4.62
CA LEU A 38 14.60 0.20 4.89
C LEU A 38 13.36 -0.67 4.75
N PHE A 39 13.22 -1.43 3.66
CA PHE A 39 12.06 -2.28 3.42
C PHE A 39 12.06 -3.55 4.29
N ASP A 40 13.23 -4.07 4.68
CA ASP A 40 13.32 -5.15 5.67
C ASP A 40 12.80 -4.70 7.04
N ARG A 41 13.21 -3.50 7.50
CA ARG A 41 12.72 -2.91 8.75
C ARG A 41 11.23 -2.58 8.66
N PHE A 42 10.77 -2.08 7.52
CA PHE A 42 9.37 -1.77 7.28
C PHE A 42 8.51 -3.04 7.38
N THR A 43 8.94 -4.14 6.77
CA THR A 43 8.24 -5.43 6.82
C THR A 43 8.08 -5.91 8.27
N LYS A 44 9.17 -5.90 9.05
CA LYS A 44 9.15 -6.27 10.48
C LYS A 44 8.19 -5.40 11.29
N LYS A 45 8.18 -4.08 11.02
CA LYS A 45 7.23 -3.17 11.67
C LYS A 45 5.78 -3.47 11.34
N ILE A 46 5.49 -3.91 10.11
CA ILE A 46 4.15 -4.35 9.74
C ILE A 46 3.78 -5.61 10.53
N GLU A 47 4.67 -6.60 10.61
CA GLU A 47 4.46 -7.86 11.36
C GLU A 47 4.21 -7.62 12.86
N GLU A 48 4.94 -6.68 13.46
CA GLU A 48 4.79 -6.29 14.88
C GLU A 48 3.52 -5.46 15.15
N SER A 49 2.88 -4.94 14.10
CA SER A 49 1.73 -4.05 14.21
C SER A 49 0.39 -4.75 14.02
N ALA A 50 -0.69 -4.14 14.52
CA ALA A 50 -2.05 -4.61 14.30
C ALA A 50 -2.69 -4.11 12.99
N ILE A 51 -1.93 -3.45 12.10
CA ILE A 51 -2.52 -2.77 10.93
C ILE A 51 -3.14 -3.75 9.92
N LEU A 52 -2.66 -5.00 9.91
CA LEU A 52 -3.19 -6.10 9.10
C LEU A 52 -4.09 -7.02 9.92
N SER A 53 -4.52 -6.63 11.12
CA SER A 53 -5.48 -7.44 11.87
C SER A 53 -6.87 -7.37 11.23
N GLU A 54 -7.63 -8.45 11.37
CA GLU A 54 -9.02 -8.49 10.93
C GLU A 54 -9.83 -7.37 11.60
N GLY A 55 -10.60 -6.63 10.79
CA GLY A 55 -11.33 -5.43 11.23
C GLY A 55 -10.53 -4.12 11.29
N GLN A 56 -9.20 -4.15 11.13
CA GLN A 56 -8.38 -2.94 10.94
C GLN A 56 -8.19 -2.59 9.46
N VAL A 57 -8.23 -3.61 8.59
CA VAL A 57 -8.18 -3.43 7.14
C VAL A 57 -9.55 -2.97 6.64
N THR A 58 -9.61 -1.75 6.13
CA THR A 58 -10.84 -1.17 5.57
C THR A 58 -10.63 -0.85 4.09
N PRO A 59 -11.65 -1.02 3.23
CA PRO A 59 -11.58 -0.55 1.85
C PRO A 59 -11.30 0.94 1.81
N ASN A 60 -10.22 1.34 1.15
CA ASN A 60 -9.77 2.74 1.02
C ASN A 60 -9.79 3.25 -0.42
N GLU A 61 -10.42 2.50 -1.34
CA GLU A 61 -10.49 2.83 -2.75
C GLU A 61 -11.71 3.70 -3.05
N LEU A 62 -11.47 4.91 -3.59
CA LEU A 62 -12.53 5.78 -4.10
C LEU A 62 -12.74 5.52 -5.59
N PHE A 63 -13.93 5.04 -5.94
CA PHE A 63 -14.34 4.91 -7.34
C PHE A 63 -15.22 6.09 -7.75
N VAL A 64 -14.83 6.79 -8.83
CA VAL A 64 -15.53 7.99 -9.32
C VAL A 64 -15.90 7.83 -10.79
N ILE A 65 -17.18 8.00 -11.12
CA ILE A 65 -17.66 8.11 -12.51
C ILE A 65 -17.93 9.57 -12.81
N LEU A 66 -17.31 10.09 -13.86
CA LEU A 66 -17.46 11.47 -14.32
C LEU A 66 -18.17 11.52 -15.68
N LYS A 67 -19.05 12.53 -15.84
CA LYS A 67 -19.64 12.88 -17.14
C LYS A 67 -19.22 14.30 -17.50
N ARG A 68 -18.64 14.47 -18.69
CA ARG A 68 -18.25 15.80 -19.21
C ARG A 68 -19.48 16.71 -19.29
N LYS A 69 -19.41 17.89 -18.66
CA LYS A 69 -20.38 18.97 -18.84
C LYS A 69 -19.97 19.82 -20.04
N ILE A 70 -20.90 20.08 -20.95
CA ILE A 70 -20.72 21.06 -22.03
C ILE A 70 -21.38 22.36 -21.54
N SER A 71 -20.63 23.46 -21.51
CA SER A 71 -21.15 24.80 -21.23
C SER A 71 -21.45 25.48 -22.56
N ASN A 72 -22.66 26.03 -22.70
CA ASN A 72 -23.06 26.87 -23.84
C ASN A 72 -22.42 28.26 -23.74
#